data_AF-A0A0C2WFZ8-F1
#
_entry.id   AF-A0A0C2WFZ8-F1
#
_cell.length_a   1.000
_cell.length_b   1.000
_cell.length_c   1.000
_cell.angle_alpha   90.00
_cell.angle_beta   90.00
_cell.angle_gamma   90.00
#
_symmetry.space_group_name_H-M   'P 1'
#
loop_
_entity.id
_entity.type
_entity.pdbx_description
1 polymer ?
#
loop_
_entity_poly.entity_id
_entity_poly.type
_entity_poly.pdbx_seq_one_letter_code
_entity_poly.pdbx_strand_id
1 'polypeptide(L)'
;MSSTFVSGFKVVYGDEPNSKPSNVITDVSGNGEDINKYYAGRYVWIVPITTDAGNAACTGFKVDIQSDANPNYDNLAEGTDGDHRYLIPIIDCTTNKKITEIRLMRSSSSVSKLPSGYSGMTSDINAGRYKKSDYLYVIWKTTEFDTTTLSDGVYVISNRGTGTVVDLLGGYVENGTKIQGWANSPTNYGHFNQTWCIKQNPGQRCYTIRNIRSNVCMDLAGGSAADGTPVHGYEANDSDAQNWYIEGNNQTGYSIFNRGSNTALDLYTSNSENGTPIIGYKSHGGANQLWFFERRSRSVTEVRTILQASQTQAFSSYSVEKLCIICPQEVIDTVWRNQGLQNRESRPELYDSDYFAFQMKGAMCDWVQDNLRAPVGLLFGVMFGENNNGEKHAYNWSLNQDLTAVTFFEPQNGLVSTTSDYVAYFIVY
;
A
#
# COMPACT_ATOMS: atom_id res chain seq x y z
N MET A 1 14.88 -13.61 13.31
CA MET A 1 15.04 -12.54 14.32
C MET A 1 14.37 -11.30 13.75
N SER A 2 13.44 -10.68 14.48
CA SER A 2 12.92 -9.35 14.10
C SER A 2 14.12 -8.41 14.05
N SER A 3 14.35 -7.77 12.91
CA SER A 3 15.43 -6.76 12.81
C SER A 3 14.87 -5.46 13.34
N THR A 4 15.51 -4.91 14.36
CA THR A 4 15.18 -3.60 14.90
C THR A 4 15.89 -2.53 14.09
N PHE A 5 15.13 -1.57 13.58
CA PHE A 5 15.58 -0.45 12.77
C PHE A 5 15.49 0.86 13.54
N VAL A 6 16.19 1.89 13.08
CA VAL A 6 16.06 3.26 13.59
C VAL A 6 14.99 3.98 12.76
N SER A 7 13.91 4.43 13.40
CA SER A 7 12.83 5.22 12.75
C SER A 7 12.97 6.72 12.96
N GLY A 8 13.88 7.14 13.83
CA GLY A 8 14.15 8.55 14.09
C GLY A 8 14.96 8.71 15.36
N PHE A 9 14.77 9.86 16.02
CA PHE A 9 15.43 10.16 17.28
C PHE A 9 14.64 11.23 18.05
N LYS A 10 15.00 11.38 19.32
CA LYS A 10 14.59 12.49 20.18
C LYS A 10 15.82 13.31 20.55
N VAL A 11 15.72 14.64 20.50
CA VAL A 11 16.72 15.53 21.09
C VAL A 11 16.40 15.73 22.56
N VAL A 12 17.42 15.63 23.41
CA VAL A 12 17.30 15.85 24.86
C VAL A 12 18.25 16.95 25.27
N TYR A 13 17.70 17.96 25.94
CA TYR A 13 18.46 19.08 26.48
C TYR A 13 18.71 18.91 27.98
N GLY A 14 19.92 19.27 28.44
CA GLY A 14 20.29 19.31 29.85
C GLY A 14 20.97 20.61 30.23
N ASP A 15 20.83 20.98 31.49
CA ASP A 15 21.54 22.13 32.08
C ASP A 15 22.88 21.71 32.71
N GLU A 16 23.06 20.42 33.00
CA GLU A 16 24.24 19.84 33.65
C GLU A 16 24.72 18.59 32.90
N PRO A 17 26.03 18.24 32.93
CA PRO A 17 26.54 17.04 32.26
C PRO A 17 25.86 15.73 32.70
N ASN A 18 25.44 15.67 33.98
CA ASN A 18 24.82 14.49 34.57
C ASN A 18 23.35 14.30 34.15
N SER A 19 22.76 15.25 33.42
CA SER A 19 21.42 15.12 32.84
C SER A 19 21.40 14.17 31.62
N LYS A 20 22.55 13.64 31.20
CA LYS A 20 22.70 12.75 30.04
C LYS A 20 21.82 11.48 30.17
N PRO A 21 20.93 11.20 29.21
CA PRO A 21 20.20 9.93 29.17
C PRO A 21 21.13 8.73 29.01
N SER A 22 20.73 7.56 29.52
CA SER A 22 21.54 6.34 29.45
C SER A 22 21.61 5.72 28.04
N ASN A 23 20.64 6.03 27.18
CA ASN A 23 20.47 5.46 25.85
C ASN A 23 20.81 6.44 24.73
N VAL A 24 21.68 7.42 24.98
CA VAL A 24 22.17 8.33 23.95
C VAL A 24 23.01 7.59 22.91
N ILE A 25 23.02 8.09 21.68
CA ILE A 25 23.99 7.63 20.67
C ILE A 25 25.40 7.96 21.14
N THR A 26 26.34 7.03 20.95
CA THR A 26 27.71 7.19 21.43
C THR A 26 28.66 7.60 20.31
N ASP A 27 29.71 8.34 20.64
CA ASP A 27 30.81 8.62 19.71
C ASP A 27 31.63 7.35 19.45
N VAL A 28 32.05 7.14 18.20
CA VAL A 28 32.82 5.95 17.82
C VAL A 28 34.24 5.93 18.37
N SER A 29 34.78 7.09 18.76
CA SER A 29 36.12 7.23 19.33
C SER A 29 36.10 7.56 20.83
N GLY A 30 34.93 7.59 21.46
CA GLY A 30 34.78 7.92 22.89
C GLY A 30 35.01 9.40 23.20
N ASN A 31 34.94 10.29 22.20
CA ASN A 31 35.17 11.73 22.36
C ASN A 31 33.98 12.48 22.98
N GLY A 32 32.98 11.79 23.52
CA GLY A 32 31.84 12.37 24.23
C GLY A 32 30.62 12.63 23.35
N GLU A 33 29.44 12.51 23.97
CA GLU A 33 28.14 12.43 23.28
C GLU A 33 27.34 13.74 23.28
N ASP A 34 27.76 14.73 24.07
CA ASP A 34 27.15 16.06 24.04
C ASP A 34 27.45 16.72 22.69
N ILE A 35 26.42 17.02 21.90
CA ILE A 35 26.53 17.65 20.58
C ILE A 35 27.20 19.03 20.70
N ASN A 36 26.83 19.80 21.72
CA ASN A 36 27.31 21.14 21.99
C ASN A 36 28.67 21.17 22.72
N LYS A 37 29.37 20.04 22.81
CA LYS A 37 30.72 19.99 23.41
C LYS A 37 31.59 21.12 22.84
N TYR A 38 32.23 21.87 23.74
CA TYR A 38 33.05 23.08 23.50
C TYR A 38 32.31 24.41 23.32
N TYR A 39 30.98 24.41 23.35
CA TYR A 39 30.17 25.62 23.29
C TYR A 39 29.52 25.91 24.64
N ALA A 40 29.41 27.19 24.98
CA ALA A 40 28.63 27.62 26.13
C ALA A 40 27.15 27.57 25.76
N GLY A 41 26.34 26.86 26.55
CA GLY A 41 24.93 26.64 26.29
C GLY A 41 24.40 25.39 27.00
N ARG A 42 23.26 24.88 26.53
CA ARG A 42 22.71 23.61 27.05
C ARG A 42 23.52 22.43 26.52
N TYR A 43 23.59 21.38 27.32
CA TYR A 43 24.00 20.07 26.85
C TYR A 43 22.91 19.51 25.93
N VAL A 44 23.32 18.91 24.82
CA VAL A 44 22.39 18.39 23.81
C VAL A 44 22.77 16.95 23.49
N TRP A 45 21.81 16.03 23.60
CA TRP A 45 22.01 14.63 23.24
C TRP A 45 20.95 14.13 22.27
N ILE A 46 21.31 13.10 21.51
CA ILE A 46 20.41 12.40 20.58
C ILE A 46 20.13 11.01 21.15
N VAL A 47 18.85 10.68 21.29
CA VAL A 47 18.36 9.36 21.71
C VAL A 47 17.65 8.71 20.52
N PRO A 48 18.11 7.55 20.02
CA PRO A 48 17.50 6.90 18.87
C PRO A 48 16.10 6.39 19.22
N ILE A 49 15.19 6.48 18.26
CA ILE A 49 13.88 5.81 18.31
C ILE A 49 13.95 4.62 17.36
N THR A 50 13.52 3.46 17.83
CA THR A 50 13.56 2.21 17.06
C THR A 50 12.19 1.72 16.65
N THR A 51 12.14 0.91 15.60
CA THR A 51 10.95 0.27 15.06
C THR A 51 11.27 -1.11 14.50
N ASP A 52 10.30 -2.00 14.49
CA ASP A 52 10.36 -3.25 13.74
C ASP A 52 9.65 -3.14 12.37
N ALA A 53 9.01 -1.99 12.08
CA ALA A 53 8.38 -1.70 10.80
C ALA A 53 9.40 -1.09 9.82
N GLY A 54 9.85 -1.86 8.84
CA GLY A 54 10.88 -1.42 7.88
C GLY A 54 10.47 -0.22 7.01
N ASN A 55 9.18 -0.03 6.74
CA ASN A 55 8.65 1.13 6.01
C ASN A 55 8.64 2.43 6.82
N ALA A 56 8.82 2.35 8.15
CA ALA A 56 9.00 3.50 9.02
C ALA A 56 10.49 3.73 9.37
N ALA A 57 11.39 2.88 8.87
CA ALA A 57 12.81 2.97 9.16
C ALA A 57 13.48 4.07 8.33
N CYS A 58 14.40 4.78 8.97
CA CYS A 58 15.28 5.73 8.32
C CYS A 58 16.20 5.01 7.34
N THR A 59 16.57 5.74 6.30
CA THR A 59 17.54 5.37 5.27
C THR A 59 18.72 6.32 5.25
N GLY A 60 18.57 7.50 5.84
CA GLY A 60 19.60 8.50 6.05
C GLY A 60 19.15 9.59 6.99
N PHE A 61 20.01 10.58 7.17
CA PHE A 61 19.69 11.82 7.88
C PHE A 61 20.30 13.01 7.12
N LYS A 62 19.56 14.11 7.05
CA LYS A 62 20.04 15.40 6.52
C LYS A 62 20.34 16.34 7.68
N VAL A 63 21.40 17.14 7.55
CA VAL A 63 21.63 18.30 8.42
C VAL A 63 21.14 19.55 7.70
N ASP A 64 20.38 20.38 8.41
CA ASP A 64 19.86 21.65 7.93
C ASP A 64 20.32 22.76 8.89
N ILE A 65 21.03 23.75 8.34
CA ILE A 65 21.61 24.87 9.10
C ILE A 65 21.02 26.15 8.55
N GLN A 66 20.45 26.98 9.42
CA GLN A 66 19.72 28.19 9.02
C GLN A 66 19.76 29.25 10.12
N SER A 67 19.70 30.51 9.71
CA SER A 67 19.70 31.65 10.64
C SER A 67 18.41 31.77 11.43
N ASP A 68 17.27 31.43 10.82
CA ASP A 68 15.96 31.56 11.43
C ASP A 68 15.56 30.25 12.12
N ALA A 69 14.94 30.36 13.29
CA ALA A 69 14.45 29.20 14.02
C ALA A 69 13.32 28.49 13.24
N ASN A 70 13.44 27.18 13.07
CA ASN A 70 12.39 26.31 12.57
C ASN A 70 11.66 25.63 13.73
N PRO A 71 10.40 26.00 14.03
CA PRO A 71 9.66 25.46 15.17
C PRO A 71 9.26 23.99 15.01
N ASN A 72 9.43 23.39 13.82
CA ASN A 72 9.07 22.00 13.57
C ASN A 72 10.16 21.00 13.99
N TYR A 73 11.36 21.47 14.32
CA TYR A 73 12.49 20.60 14.63
C TYR A 73 13.21 21.08 15.88
N ASP A 74 13.76 20.12 16.62
CA ASP A 74 14.59 20.37 17.79
C ASP A 74 15.97 20.92 17.38
N ASN A 75 16.34 22.06 17.95
CA ASN A 75 17.61 22.73 17.67
C ASN A 75 18.79 22.02 18.33
N LEU A 76 19.66 21.41 17.54
CA LEU A 76 20.88 20.77 18.02
C LEU A 76 21.91 21.75 18.61
N ALA A 77 21.72 23.04 18.38
CA ALA A 77 22.53 24.14 18.87
C ALA A 77 21.89 24.87 20.05
N GLU A 78 20.98 24.23 20.80
CA GLU A 78 20.19 24.92 21.81
C GLU A 78 21.03 25.62 22.90
N GLY A 79 20.70 26.89 23.16
CA GLY A 79 21.39 27.73 24.15
C GLY A 79 22.79 28.18 23.74
N THR A 80 23.21 27.99 22.50
CA THR A 80 24.52 28.42 21.98
C THR A 80 24.37 29.51 20.92
N ASP A 81 25.39 30.34 20.74
CA ASP A 81 25.40 31.39 19.70
C ASP A 81 25.51 30.81 18.27
N GLY A 82 24.97 31.56 17.30
CA GLY A 82 25.04 31.27 15.86
C GLY A 82 23.78 30.59 15.31
N ASP A 83 23.87 30.13 14.06
CA ASP A 83 22.73 29.55 13.31
C ASP A 83 22.09 28.36 14.04
N HIS A 84 20.82 28.08 13.77
CA HIS A 84 20.16 26.88 14.24
C HIS A 84 20.56 25.66 13.41
N ARG A 85 20.53 24.47 14.03
CA ARG A 85 20.94 23.21 13.41
C ARG A 85 19.90 22.15 13.65
N TYR A 86 19.48 21.49 12.58
CA TYR A 86 18.47 20.45 12.65
C TYR A 86 18.99 19.18 11.98
N LEU A 87 18.66 18.05 12.60
CA LEU A 87 18.85 16.73 11.99
C LEU A 87 17.48 16.26 11.52
N ILE A 88 17.38 15.87 10.25
CA ILE A 88 16.12 15.51 9.61
C ILE A 88 16.21 14.06 9.18
N PRO A 89 15.40 13.15 9.76
CA PRO A 89 15.30 11.77 9.30
C PRO A 89 14.86 11.70 7.83
N ILE A 90 15.47 10.80 7.07
CA ILE A 90 15.08 10.50 5.69
C ILE A 90 14.48 9.10 5.65
N ILE A 91 13.23 8.98 5.21
CA ILE A 91 12.56 7.71 4.93
C ILE A 91 12.40 7.61 3.41
N ASP A 92 12.93 6.53 2.85
CA ASP A 92 12.97 6.30 1.40
C ASP A 92 12.63 4.81 1.13
N CYS A 93 11.49 4.57 0.47
CA CYS A 93 11.07 3.22 0.11
C CYS A 93 11.67 2.71 -1.21
N THR A 94 12.38 3.57 -1.97
CA THR A 94 13.11 3.16 -3.18
C THR A 94 14.28 2.22 -2.86
N THR A 95 14.81 2.29 -1.64
CA THR A 95 15.86 1.40 -1.11
C THR A 95 15.32 0.45 -0.04
N ASN A 96 15.84 -0.79 -0.03
CA ASN A 96 15.58 -1.75 1.04
C ASN A 96 16.65 -1.68 2.14
N LYS A 97 17.68 -0.84 2.01
CA LYS A 97 18.71 -0.67 3.04
C LYS A 97 18.19 0.25 4.13
N LYS A 98 17.84 -0.32 5.27
CA LYS A 98 17.28 0.39 6.41
C LYS A 98 18.31 0.51 7.53
N ILE A 99 18.29 1.65 8.22
CA ILE A 99 19.24 1.94 9.29
C ILE A 99 18.95 1.08 10.51
N THR A 100 19.99 0.45 11.06
CA THR A 100 19.90 -0.40 12.27
C THR A 100 20.67 0.19 13.45
N GLU A 101 21.64 1.07 13.19
CA GLU A 101 22.45 1.70 14.22
C GLU A 101 22.84 3.11 13.77
N ILE A 102 22.77 4.08 14.68
CA ILE A 102 23.30 5.44 14.50
C ILE A 102 24.30 5.77 15.60
N ARG A 103 25.37 6.49 15.25
CA ARG A 103 26.50 6.84 16.13
C ARG A 103 26.99 8.25 15.82
N LEU A 104 27.70 8.86 16.78
CA LEU A 104 28.44 10.09 16.53
C LEU A 104 29.85 9.79 16.05
N MET A 105 30.38 10.71 15.26
CA MET A 105 31.79 10.74 14.90
C MET A 105 32.32 12.16 15.03
N ARG A 106 33.20 12.36 16.01
CA ARG A 106 34.00 13.57 16.18
C ARG A 106 35.35 13.44 15.49
N SER A 107 35.80 14.51 14.85
CA SER A 107 37.11 14.56 14.20
C SER A 107 37.71 15.96 14.29
N SER A 108 39.03 16.03 14.50
CA SER A 108 39.79 17.28 14.47
C SER A 108 39.97 17.86 13.06
N SER A 109 39.61 17.09 12.02
CA SER A 109 39.67 17.49 10.62
C SER A 109 38.41 17.06 9.86
N SER A 110 38.10 17.73 8.75
CA SER A 110 36.95 17.36 7.92
C SER A 110 37.10 15.94 7.39
N VAL A 111 36.02 15.16 7.44
CA VAL A 111 36.04 13.76 7.00
C VAL A 111 35.17 13.63 5.75
N SER A 112 35.75 13.06 4.70
CA SER A 112 35.03 12.71 3.46
C SER A 112 34.89 11.19 3.27
N LYS A 113 35.54 10.39 4.12
CA LYS A 113 35.52 8.92 4.05
C LYS A 113 34.86 8.31 5.28
N LEU A 114 33.89 7.43 5.04
CA LEU A 114 33.21 6.69 6.09
C LEU A 114 34.17 5.79 6.88
N PRO A 115 34.02 5.70 8.22
CA PRO A 115 34.68 4.67 9.01
C PRO A 115 34.28 3.26 8.54
N SER A 116 35.18 2.29 8.73
CA SER A 116 34.91 0.90 8.37
C SER A 116 33.66 0.37 9.07
N GLY A 117 32.78 -0.29 8.33
CA GLY A 117 31.54 -0.89 8.85
C GLY A 117 30.33 0.05 8.93
N TYR A 118 30.45 1.30 8.46
CA TYR A 118 29.33 2.24 8.35
C TYR A 118 28.93 2.46 6.88
N SER A 119 27.63 2.67 6.67
CA SER A 119 27.00 2.77 5.35
C SER A 119 26.74 4.21 4.90
N GLY A 120 26.71 5.17 5.83
CA GLY A 120 26.45 6.57 5.51
C GLY A 120 26.73 7.53 6.67
N MET A 121 26.78 8.81 6.34
CA MET A 121 27.06 9.91 7.26
C MET A 121 26.34 11.19 6.83
N THR A 122 26.05 12.08 7.79
CA THR A 122 25.57 13.44 7.52
C THR A 122 26.68 14.33 6.95
N SER A 123 26.33 15.56 6.56
CA SER A 123 27.31 16.66 6.52
C SER A 123 27.72 17.08 7.94
N ASP A 124 28.74 17.95 8.03
CA ASP A 124 29.23 18.45 9.32
C ASP A 124 28.17 19.28 10.05
N ILE A 125 27.73 18.79 11.21
CA ILE A 125 26.79 19.46 12.11
C ILE A 125 27.40 20.76 12.63
N ASN A 126 28.71 20.80 12.85
CA ASN A 126 29.41 21.97 13.38
C ASN A 126 29.83 22.98 12.31
N ALA A 127 29.38 22.81 11.07
CA ALA A 127 29.67 23.74 10.00
C ALA A 127 29.30 25.18 10.40
N GLY A 128 30.20 26.13 10.08
CA GLY A 128 30.11 27.53 10.50
C GLY A 128 30.62 27.84 11.92
N ARG A 129 30.98 26.84 12.75
CA ARG A 129 31.37 27.05 14.16
C ARG A 129 32.87 26.84 14.47
N TYR A 130 33.74 27.13 13.51
CA TYR A 130 35.14 26.69 13.47
C TYR A 130 36.09 27.25 14.54
N LYS A 131 35.67 28.23 15.35
CA LYS A 131 36.59 28.86 16.32
C LYS A 131 36.89 28.00 17.56
N LYS A 132 36.13 26.92 17.82
CA LYS A 132 36.23 26.15 19.09
C LYS A 132 35.86 24.65 19.04
N SER A 133 35.75 23.96 17.89
CA SER A 133 35.26 22.57 17.91
C SER A 133 35.87 21.61 16.90
N ASP A 134 35.68 20.33 17.22
CA ASP A 134 35.75 19.21 16.30
C ASP A 134 34.63 19.31 15.25
N TYR A 135 34.90 18.78 14.06
CA TYR A 135 33.87 18.38 13.11
C TYR A 135 32.99 17.30 13.74
N LEU A 136 31.69 17.32 13.48
CA LEU A 136 30.73 16.40 14.08
C LEU A 136 29.76 15.85 13.04
N TYR A 137 29.63 14.52 13.02
CA TYR A 137 28.76 13.80 12.09
C TYR A 137 27.89 12.81 12.84
N VAL A 138 26.69 12.55 12.32
CA VAL A 138 25.95 11.31 12.61
C VAL A 138 26.26 10.31 11.51
N ILE A 139 26.68 9.11 11.90
CA ILE A 139 27.02 8.01 10.99
C ILE A 139 26.13 6.81 11.29
N TRP A 140 25.88 5.95 10.30
CA TRP A 140 24.94 4.84 10.47
C TRP A 140 25.34 3.55 9.77
N LYS A 141 24.80 2.45 10.28
CA LYS A 141 24.84 1.13 9.64
C LYS A 141 23.48 0.80 9.05
N THR A 142 23.48 0.01 7.98
CA THR A 142 22.25 -0.46 7.34
C THR A 142 22.26 -1.98 7.19
N THR A 143 21.07 -2.58 7.23
CA THR A 143 20.85 -3.92 6.69
C THR A 143 19.79 -3.87 5.61
N GLU A 144 19.77 -4.86 4.73
CA GLU A 144 18.64 -5.05 3.83
C GLU A 144 17.43 -5.51 4.65
N PHE A 145 16.32 -4.79 4.50
CA PHE A 145 15.01 -5.19 4.98
C PHE A 145 14.36 -6.04 3.90
N ASP A 146 13.99 -7.26 4.27
CA ASP A 146 13.21 -8.13 3.40
C ASP A 146 11.79 -7.58 3.33
N THR A 147 11.49 -6.90 2.23
CA THR A 147 10.16 -6.36 2.00
C THR A 147 9.24 -7.50 1.64
N THR A 148 8.19 -7.72 2.41
CA THR A 148 7.09 -8.57 1.94
C THR A 148 6.53 -7.93 0.67
N THR A 149 6.77 -8.56 -0.46
CA THR A 149 6.22 -8.14 -1.74
C THR A 149 4.70 -8.24 -1.65
N LEU A 150 3.98 -7.14 -1.92
CA LEU A 150 2.54 -7.20 -2.08
C LEU A 150 2.26 -8.06 -3.30
N SER A 151 1.47 -9.11 -3.16
CA SER A 151 1.14 -9.96 -4.30
C SER A 151 0.34 -9.19 -5.35
N ASP A 152 0.48 -9.59 -6.62
CA ASP A 152 -0.38 -9.07 -7.68
C ASP A 152 -1.85 -9.35 -7.36
N GLY A 153 -2.71 -8.36 -7.60
CA GLY A 153 -4.11 -8.47 -7.27
C GLY A 153 -4.93 -7.22 -7.53
N VAL A 154 -6.22 -7.32 -7.22
CA VAL A 154 -7.12 -6.18 -7.13
C VAL A 154 -7.38 -5.92 -5.65
N TYR A 155 -7.31 -4.66 -5.24
CA TYR A 155 -7.39 -4.26 -3.84
C TYR A 155 -8.31 -3.06 -3.65
N VAL A 156 -8.95 -3.00 -2.49
CA VAL A 156 -9.35 -1.73 -1.88
C VAL A 156 -8.19 -1.24 -1.01
N ILE A 157 -7.85 0.04 -1.14
CA ILE A 157 -6.73 0.66 -0.42
C ILE A 157 -7.34 1.59 0.63
N SER A 158 -7.24 1.26 1.91
CA SER A 158 -7.84 2.03 3.01
C SER A 158 -6.78 2.76 3.82
N ASN A 159 -7.05 4.02 4.16
CA ASN A 159 -6.16 4.79 5.03
C ASN A 159 -6.17 4.21 6.46
N ARG A 160 -4.99 4.03 7.05
CA ARG A 160 -4.82 3.45 8.40
C ARG A 160 -5.45 4.31 9.49
N GLY A 161 -5.40 5.63 9.36
CA GLY A 161 -5.88 6.57 10.37
C GLY A 161 -7.39 6.78 10.35
N THR A 162 -7.97 6.98 9.16
CA THR A 162 -9.37 7.38 9.00
C THR A 162 -10.30 6.25 8.57
N GLY A 163 -9.77 5.18 7.95
CA GLY A 163 -10.58 4.14 7.32
C GLY A 163 -11.21 4.52 5.98
N THR A 164 -11.04 5.76 5.49
CA THR A 164 -11.45 6.15 4.13
C THR A 164 -10.60 5.45 3.09
N VAL A 165 -11.16 5.15 1.92
CA VAL A 165 -10.49 4.44 0.84
C VAL A 165 -10.06 5.36 -0.28
N VAL A 166 -9.05 4.92 -1.04
CA VAL A 166 -8.61 5.58 -2.26
C VAL A 166 -9.70 5.45 -3.33
N ASP A 167 -10.29 6.58 -3.71
CA ASP A 167 -11.40 6.72 -4.63
C ASP A 167 -10.96 7.53 -5.85
N LEU A 168 -11.20 7.00 -7.05
CA LEU A 168 -11.14 7.77 -8.28
C LEU A 168 -12.51 8.43 -8.50
N LEU A 169 -12.56 9.76 -8.56
CA LEU A 169 -13.81 10.51 -8.67
C LEU A 169 -14.67 9.97 -9.84
N GLY A 170 -15.85 9.42 -9.50
CA GLY A 170 -16.80 8.86 -10.47
C GLY A 170 -16.33 7.64 -11.26
N GLY A 171 -15.07 7.22 -11.09
CA GLY A 171 -14.42 6.26 -11.98
C GLY A 171 -14.28 6.77 -13.41
N TYR A 172 -14.06 8.07 -13.56
CA TYR A 172 -13.88 8.75 -14.84
C TYR A 172 -12.57 8.35 -15.53
N VAL A 173 -12.53 8.49 -16.85
CA VAL A 173 -11.39 8.08 -17.71
C VAL A 173 -10.51 9.27 -18.11
N GLU A 174 -10.96 10.47 -17.80
CA GLU A 174 -10.34 11.73 -18.16
C GLU A 174 -9.02 11.93 -17.41
N ASN A 175 -7.98 12.33 -18.12
CA ASN A 175 -6.70 12.71 -17.53
C ASN A 175 -6.89 13.85 -16.52
N GLY A 176 -6.31 13.70 -15.34
CA GLY A 176 -6.50 14.66 -14.25
C GLY A 176 -7.71 14.37 -13.36
N THR A 177 -8.43 13.25 -13.58
CA THR A 177 -9.52 12.85 -12.68
C THR A 177 -9.00 12.75 -11.25
N LYS A 178 -9.63 13.47 -10.33
CA LYS A 178 -9.19 13.52 -8.93
C LYS A 178 -9.16 12.13 -8.28
N ILE A 179 -8.07 11.82 -7.59
CA ILE A 179 -8.02 10.73 -6.61
C ILE A 179 -8.17 11.34 -5.21
N GLN A 180 -9.04 10.73 -4.40
CA GLN A 180 -9.52 11.30 -3.14
C GLN A 180 -9.80 10.22 -2.09
N GLY A 181 -9.87 10.62 -0.82
CA GLY A 181 -10.42 9.81 0.24
C GLY A 181 -11.95 9.81 0.19
N TRP A 182 -12.55 8.64 0.32
CA TRP A 182 -14.00 8.49 0.41
C TRP A 182 -14.37 7.41 1.42
N ALA A 183 -15.55 7.52 2.03
CA ALA A 183 -16.06 6.49 2.92
C ALA A 183 -16.12 5.13 2.22
N ASN A 184 -15.62 4.09 2.89
CA ASN A 184 -15.77 2.72 2.42
C ASN A 184 -17.24 2.32 2.56
N SER A 185 -17.98 2.19 1.45
CA SER A 185 -19.37 1.71 1.48
C SER A 185 -19.47 0.40 0.72
N PRO A 186 -19.59 -0.74 1.41
CA PRO A 186 -19.76 -2.03 0.74
C PRO A 186 -21.18 -2.24 0.17
N THR A 187 -22.14 -1.34 0.44
CA THR A 187 -23.58 -1.55 0.24
C THR A 187 -24.22 -0.74 -0.91
N ASN A 188 -23.41 -0.08 -1.74
CA ASN A 188 -23.90 0.64 -2.91
C ASN A 188 -23.15 0.14 -4.15
N TYR A 189 -23.83 -0.67 -4.97
CA TYR A 189 -23.51 -0.99 -6.36
C TYR A 189 -22.07 -0.73 -6.80
N GLY A 190 -21.17 -1.66 -6.47
CA GLY A 190 -19.89 -1.82 -7.16
C GLY A 190 -19.10 -0.51 -7.28
N HIS A 191 -18.55 -0.03 -6.16
CA HIS A 191 -17.53 1.02 -6.10
C HIS A 191 -16.22 0.56 -6.78
N PHE A 192 -16.31 0.22 -8.06
CA PHE A 192 -15.19 -0.18 -8.89
C PHE A 192 -14.23 1.00 -9.14
N ASN A 193 -14.68 2.21 -8.85
CA ASN A 193 -13.87 3.41 -8.76
C ASN A 193 -12.98 3.47 -7.49
N GLN A 194 -13.20 2.59 -6.49
CA GLN A 194 -12.39 2.44 -5.27
C GLN A 194 -11.55 1.15 -5.24
N THR A 195 -11.54 0.41 -6.35
CA THR A 195 -10.78 -0.83 -6.49
C THR A 195 -9.68 -0.69 -7.53
N TRP A 196 -8.51 -1.21 -7.19
CA TRP A 196 -7.27 -0.92 -7.87
C TRP A 196 -6.55 -2.23 -8.19
N CYS A 197 -6.27 -2.46 -9.47
CA CYS A 197 -5.38 -3.52 -9.91
C CYS A 197 -3.93 -3.07 -9.67
N ILE A 198 -3.23 -3.81 -8.82
CA ILE A 198 -1.85 -3.57 -8.44
C ILE A 198 -1.02 -4.71 -9.02
N LYS A 199 -0.03 -4.35 -9.82
CA LYS A 199 0.88 -5.32 -10.45
C LYS A 199 2.31 -4.87 -10.28
N GLN A 200 3.15 -5.79 -9.82
CA GLN A 200 4.58 -5.54 -9.73
C GLN A 200 5.16 -5.42 -11.15
N ASN A 201 5.98 -4.41 -11.36
CA ASN A 201 6.70 -4.27 -12.62
C ASN A 201 7.75 -5.39 -12.73
N PRO A 202 7.83 -6.13 -13.85
CA PRO A 202 8.74 -7.25 -14.00
C PRO A 202 10.19 -6.89 -13.66
N GLY A 203 10.81 -7.64 -12.74
CA GLY A 203 12.19 -7.43 -12.30
C GLY A 203 12.43 -6.16 -11.47
N GLN A 204 11.38 -5.46 -11.04
CA GLN A 204 11.46 -4.22 -10.27
C GLN A 204 10.71 -4.31 -8.94
N ARG A 205 11.07 -3.46 -7.97
CA ARG A 205 10.38 -3.37 -6.66
C ARG A 205 9.16 -2.43 -6.67
N CYS A 206 8.88 -1.79 -7.80
CA CYS A 206 7.76 -0.87 -7.94
C CYS A 206 6.58 -1.52 -8.65
N TYR A 207 5.41 -0.92 -8.50
CA TYR A 207 4.13 -1.39 -8.96
C TYR A 207 3.47 -0.33 -9.83
N THR A 208 2.64 -0.79 -10.75
CA THR A 208 1.58 0.04 -11.32
C THR A 208 0.30 -0.15 -10.51
N ILE A 209 -0.46 0.92 -10.33
CA ILE A 209 -1.74 0.92 -9.61
C ILE A 209 -2.79 1.49 -10.56
N ARG A 210 -3.74 0.67 -11.02
CA ARG A 210 -4.73 1.05 -12.04
C ARG A 210 -6.14 0.89 -11.52
N ASN A 211 -6.99 1.88 -11.70
CA ASN A 211 -8.39 1.75 -11.32
C ASN A 211 -9.08 0.72 -12.22
N ILE A 212 -9.87 -0.21 -11.66
CA ILE A 212 -10.42 -1.29 -12.49
C ILE A 212 -11.63 -0.87 -13.35
N ARG A 213 -12.35 0.18 -12.95
CA ARG A 213 -13.47 0.74 -13.72
C ARG A 213 -12.98 1.48 -14.95
N SER A 214 -12.03 2.40 -14.79
CA SER A 214 -11.58 3.29 -15.86
C SER A 214 -10.31 2.83 -16.59
N ASN A 215 -9.52 1.94 -15.99
CA ASN A 215 -8.18 1.52 -16.43
C ASN A 215 -7.12 2.63 -16.46
N VAL A 216 -7.40 3.81 -15.90
CA VAL A 216 -6.38 4.85 -15.73
C VAL A 216 -5.45 4.52 -14.56
N CYS A 217 -4.20 4.96 -14.67
CA CYS A 217 -3.18 4.79 -13.65
C CYS A 217 -3.37 5.83 -12.53
N MET A 218 -3.04 5.45 -11.30
CA MET A 218 -2.71 6.39 -10.24
C MET A 218 -1.40 7.09 -10.63
N ASP A 219 -1.45 8.40 -10.76
CA ASP A 219 -0.38 9.23 -11.31
C ASP A 219 -0.13 10.42 -10.36
N LEU A 220 1.13 10.69 -10.05
CA LEU A 220 1.52 11.89 -9.33
C LEU A 220 1.70 13.04 -10.34
N ALA A 221 0.88 14.09 -10.25
CA ALA A 221 0.81 15.13 -11.27
C ALA A 221 2.19 15.70 -11.64
N GLY A 222 2.61 15.47 -12.88
CA GLY A 222 3.89 15.92 -13.43
C GLY A 222 5.14 15.28 -12.79
N GLY A 223 4.99 14.26 -11.96
CA GLY A 223 6.09 13.64 -11.20
C GLY A 223 6.75 14.59 -10.19
N SER A 224 6.05 15.65 -9.77
CA SER A 224 6.60 16.70 -8.92
C SER A 224 6.86 16.22 -7.49
N ALA A 225 8.03 16.56 -6.93
CA ALA A 225 8.38 16.31 -5.53
C ALA A 225 7.91 17.42 -4.56
N ALA A 226 7.18 18.42 -5.04
CA ALA A 226 6.63 19.46 -4.18
C ALA A 226 5.55 18.89 -3.25
N ASP A 227 5.62 19.26 -1.97
CA ASP A 227 4.62 18.93 -0.96
C ASP A 227 3.23 19.41 -1.41
N GLY A 228 2.24 18.51 -1.42
CA GLY A 228 0.88 18.83 -1.86
C GLY A 228 0.62 18.60 -3.34
N THR A 229 1.57 18.04 -4.08
CA THR A 229 1.37 17.68 -5.50
C THR A 229 0.15 16.76 -5.64
N PRO A 230 -0.84 17.07 -6.50
CA PRO A 230 -2.02 16.22 -6.64
C PRO A 230 -1.70 14.82 -7.12
N VAL A 231 -2.42 13.83 -6.60
CA VAL A 231 -2.49 12.49 -7.19
C VAL A 231 -3.81 12.38 -7.94
N HIS A 232 -3.75 11.92 -9.18
CA HIS A 232 -4.88 11.89 -10.11
C HIS A 232 -4.88 10.61 -10.96
N GLY A 233 -5.98 10.36 -11.63
CA GLY A 233 -6.10 9.38 -12.69
C GLY A 233 -5.52 9.94 -13.98
N TYR A 234 -4.64 9.18 -14.63
CA TYR A 234 -4.07 9.55 -15.92
C TYR A 234 -3.91 8.29 -16.78
N GLU A 235 -4.08 8.44 -18.10
CA GLU A 235 -3.83 7.35 -19.04
C GLU A 235 -2.40 6.79 -18.90
N ALA A 236 -2.22 5.51 -19.19
CA ALA A 236 -0.91 4.87 -19.03
C ALA A 236 0.14 5.56 -19.92
N ASN A 237 1.25 6.02 -19.32
CA ASN A 237 2.28 6.79 -20.01
C ASN A 237 3.72 6.35 -19.71
N ASP A 238 3.89 5.23 -19.00
CA ASP A 238 5.17 4.59 -18.63
C ASP A 238 6.16 5.47 -17.84
N SER A 239 5.75 6.67 -17.42
CA SER A 239 6.59 7.57 -16.64
C SER A 239 6.71 7.12 -15.18
N ASP A 240 7.75 7.61 -14.49
CA ASP A 240 7.92 7.34 -13.06
C ASP A 240 6.84 8.00 -12.19
N ALA A 241 6.02 8.90 -12.73
CA ALA A 241 4.83 9.43 -12.06
C ALA A 241 3.77 8.34 -11.80
N GLN A 242 3.79 7.23 -12.56
CA GLN A 242 2.82 6.13 -12.47
C GLN A 242 3.37 4.85 -11.82
N ASN A 243 4.62 4.90 -11.36
CA ASN A 243 5.30 3.79 -10.72
C ASN A 243 5.42 4.05 -9.23
N TRP A 244 5.04 3.08 -8.41
CA TRP A 244 4.90 3.25 -6.96
C TRP A 244 5.65 2.14 -6.21
N TYR A 245 6.51 2.50 -5.26
CA TYR A 245 7.05 1.55 -4.30
C TYR A 245 6.03 1.32 -3.19
N ILE A 246 5.81 0.04 -2.83
CA ILE A 246 4.90 -0.35 -1.75
C ILE A 246 5.71 -1.18 -0.74
N GLU A 247 5.77 -0.72 0.50
CA GLU A 247 6.56 -1.34 1.56
C GLU A 247 5.79 -1.32 2.88
N GLY A 248 5.81 -2.43 3.63
CA GLY A 248 5.14 -2.54 4.92
C GLY A 248 4.48 -3.90 5.12
N ASN A 249 3.47 -3.95 5.99
CA ASN A 249 2.73 -5.18 6.28
C ASN A 249 1.30 -4.90 6.74
N ASN A 250 0.49 -5.96 6.82
CA ASN A 250 -0.93 -5.87 7.20
C ASN A 250 -1.15 -5.47 8.67
N GLN A 251 -0.12 -5.51 9.53
CA GLN A 251 -0.23 -5.18 10.96
C GLN A 251 -0.01 -3.68 11.21
N THR A 252 0.98 -3.09 10.55
CA THR A 252 1.43 -1.71 10.79
C THR A 252 1.00 -0.73 9.69
N GLY A 253 0.54 -1.25 8.55
CA GLY A 253 0.21 -0.50 7.36
C GLY A 253 1.38 -0.44 6.39
N TYR A 254 1.06 -0.19 5.13
CA TYR A 254 2.00 -0.01 4.04
C TYR A 254 2.17 1.47 3.74
N SER A 255 3.39 1.82 3.37
CA SER A 255 3.71 3.09 2.74
C SER A 255 3.70 2.93 1.22
N ILE A 256 3.20 3.94 0.51
CA ILE A 256 3.14 3.98 -0.96
C ILE A 256 3.91 5.21 -1.42
N PHE A 257 5.01 5.04 -2.15
CA PHE A 257 5.91 6.12 -2.55
C PHE A 257 5.99 6.21 -4.06
N ASN A 258 5.89 7.42 -4.61
CA ASN A 258 6.12 7.60 -6.04
C ASN A 258 7.59 7.35 -6.38
N ARG A 259 7.85 6.62 -7.47
CA ARG A 259 9.19 6.22 -7.88
C ARG A 259 10.09 7.40 -8.26
N GLY A 260 9.55 8.41 -8.94
CA GLY A 260 10.33 9.53 -9.45
C GLY A 260 10.59 10.62 -8.42
N SER A 261 9.58 10.95 -7.61
CA SER A 261 9.64 12.06 -6.66
C SER A 261 10.07 11.68 -5.24
N ASN A 262 9.98 10.38 -4.89
CA ASN A 262 10.14 9.87 -3.53
C ASN A 262 9.17 10.50 -2.49
N THR A 263 8.04 11.06 -2.93
CA THR A 263 6.96 11.52 -2.04
C THR A 263 6.00 10.38 -1.73
N ALA A 264 5.48 10.35 -0.50
CA ALA A 264 4.49 9.37 -0.06
C ALA A 264 3.07 9.77 -0.48
N LEU A 265 2.22 8.76 -0.73
CA LEU A 265 0.78 8.91 -0.89
C LEU A 265 0.18 9.32 0.46
N ASP A 266 -0.43 10.49 0.51
CA ASP A 266 -0.86 11.15 1.74
C ASP A 266 -2.33 11.57 1.62
N LEU A 267 -3.16 11.16 2.59
CA LEU A 267 -4.52 11.67 2.77
C LEU A 267 -4.45 13.04 3.43
N TYR A 268 -4.77 14.09 2.67
CA TYR A 268 -4.55 15.47 3.10
C TYR A 268 -5.11 15.75 4.50
N THR A 269 -4.24 16.19 5.40
CA THR A 269 -4.58 16.60 6.78
C THR A 269 -5.23 15.51 7.65
N SER A 270 -5.12 14.23 7.28
CA SER A 270 -5.83 13.12 7.96
C SER A 270 -7.36 13.30 8.00
N ASN A 271 -7.92 14.02 7.03
CA ASN A 271 -9.35 14.32 7.02
C ASN A 271 -10.16 13.12 6.48
N SER A 272 -11.18 12.70 7.22
CA SER A 272 -12.06 11.59 6.86
C SER A 272 -13.26 12.00 6.01
N GLU A 273 -13.44 13.28 5.71
CA GLU A 273 -14.56 13.76 4.89
C GLU A 273 -14.45 13.27 3.44
N ASN A 274 -15.60 12.97 2.85
CA ASN A 274 -15.69 12.52 1.46
C ASN A 274 -15.13 13.57 0.51
N GLY A 275 -14.23 13.13 -0.37
CA GLY A 275 -13.57 14.00 -1.32
C GLY A 275 -12.32 14.69 -0.77
N THR A 276 -11.82 14.30 0.40
CA THR A 276 -10.50 14.76 0.88
C THR A 276 -9.43 14.45 -0.16
N PRO A 277 -8.61 15.41 -0.61
CA PRO A 277 -7.57 15.15 -1.60
C PRO A 277 -6.56 14.09 -1.14
N ILE A 278 -6.13 13.24 -2.07
CA ILE A 278 -4.93 12.43 -1.92
C ILE A 278 -3.81 13.11 -2.72
N ILE A 279 -2.66 13.28 -2.07
CA ILE A 279 -1.54 14.07 -2.57
C ILE A 279 -0.22 13.31 -2.41
N GLY A 280 0.81 13.76 -3.14
CA GLY A 280 2.20 13.47 -2.82
C GLY A 280 2.70 14.44 -1.76
N TYR A 281 3.28 13.90 -0.69
CA TYR A 281 3.88 14.70 0.38
C TYR A 281 5.16 14.05 0.90
N LYS A 282 6.11 14.84 1.40
CA LYS A 282 7.32 14.29 2.04
C LYS A 282 6.95 13.28 3.13
N SER A 283 7.73 12.21 3.25
CA SER A 283 7.43 11.19 4.24
C SER A 283 7.64 11.70 5.66
N HIS A 284 6.67 11.42 6.53
CA HIS A 284 6.73 11.71 7.97
C HIS A 284 6.24 10.55 8.84
N GLY A 285 5.76 9.45 8.23
CA GLY A 285 5.34 8.24 8.95
C GLY A 285 4.00 8.35 9.68
N GLY A 286 3.28 9.47 9.53
CA GLY A 286 1.95 9.68 10.10
C GLY A 286 0.90 8.71 9.51
N ALA A 287 -0.18 8.49 10.25
CA ALA A 287 -1.23 7.52 9.87
C ALA A 287 -1.93 7.87 8.55
N ASN A 288 -1.93 9.14 8.12
CA ASN A 288 -2.41 9.58 6.81
C ASN A 288 -1.54 9.16 5.62
N GLN A 289 -0.31 8.67 5.86
CA GLN A 289 0.59 8.11 4.83
C GLN A 289 0.67 6.58 4.86
N LEU A 290 -0.11 5.95 5.73
CA LEU A 290 -0.13 4.50 5.90
C LEU A 290 -1.47 3.93 5.42
N TRP A 291 -1.39 2.81 4.71
CA TRP A 291 -2.51 2.24 3.98
C TRP A 291 -2.61 0.73 4.22
N PHE A 292 -3.82 0.20 4.30
CA PHE A 292 -4.08 -1.24 4.28
C PHE A 292 -4.63 -1.66 2.92
N PHE A 293 -4.29 -2.88 2.52
CA PHE A 293 -4.74 -3.47 1.27
C PHE A 293 -5.70 -4.61 1.56
N GLU A 294 -6.97 -4.42 1.22
CA GLU A 294 -7.99 -5.46 1.29
C GLU A 294 -8.11 -6.13 -0.07
N ARG A 295 -7.70 -7.40 -0.18
CA ARG A 295 -7.63 -8.12 -1.47
C ARG A 295 -9.04 -8.49 -1.96
N ARG A 296 -9.37 -8.05 -3.18
CA ARG A 296 -10.65 -8.29 -3.90
C ARG A 296 -10.49 -9.18 -5.14
N SER A 297 -9.41 -9.94 -5.21
CA SER A 297 -9.19 -10.92 -6.28
C SER A 297 -8.57 -12.23 -5.78
N ARG A 298 -8.63 -13.24 -6.64
CA ARG A 298 -7.89 -14.50 -6.54
C ARG A 298 -7.23 -14.83 -7.88
N SER A 299 -6.09 -15.48 -7.84
CA SER A 299 -5.51 -16.15 -9.00
C SER A 299 -6.28 -17.42 -9.34
N VAL A 300 -6.17 -17.90 -10.57
CA VAL A 300 -6.79 -19.18 -11.00
C VAL A 300 -6.34 -20.35 -10.11
N THR A 301 -5.07 -20.39 -9.70
CA THR A 301 -4.56 -21.43 -8.80
C THR A 301 -5.25 -21.40 -7.44
N GLU A 302 -5.42 -20.21 -6.85
CA GLU A 302 -6.12 -20.06 -5.56
C GLU A 302 -7.60 -20.46 -5.69
N VAL A 303 -8.26 -20.06 -6.77
CA VAL A 303 -9.65 -20.48 -7.06
C VAL A 303 -9.75 -21.99 -7.19
N ARG A 304 -8.81 -22.63 -7.90
CA ARG A 304 -8.77 -24.09 -8.05
C ARG A 304 -8.61 -24.79 -6.70
N THR A 305 -7.76 -24.27 -5.81
CA THR A 305 -7.62 -24.81 -4.45
C THR A 305 -8.92 -24.72 -3.65
N ILE A 306 -9.63 -23.59 -3.73
CA ILE A 306 -10.93 -23.43 -3.05
C ILE A 306 -11.97 -24.40 -3.62
N LEU A 307 -12.03 -24.54 -4.95
CA LEU A 307 -12.92 -25.48 -5.62
C LEU A 307 -12.64 -26.93 -5.18
N GLN A 308 -11.38 -27.35 -5.20
CA GLN A 308 -10.97 -28.70 -4.77
C GLN A 308 -11.35 -29.00 -3.32
N ALA A 309 -11.27 -28.01 -2.43
CA ALA A 309 -11.71 -28.17 -1.04
C ALA A 309 -13.24 -28.24 -0.90
N SER A 310 -13.99 -27.69 -1.85
CA SER A 310 -15.46 -27.64 -1.82
C SER A 310 -16.15 -28.87 -2.43
N GLN A 311 -15.45 -29.66 -3.25
CA GLN A 311 -16.03 -30.79 -3.99
C GLN A 311 -15.58 -32.13 -3.39
N THR A 312 -16.50 -33.08 -3.30
CA THR A 312 -16.21 -34.44 -2.77
C THR A 312 -15.70 -35.41 -3.83
N GLN A 313 -15.71 -35.02 -5.11
CA GLN A 313 -15.24 -35.83 -6.23
C GLN A 313 -14.33 -35.03 -7.18
N ALA A 314 -13.62 -35.75 -8.05
CA ALA A 314 -12.81 -35.13 -9.09
C ALA A 314 -13.67 -34.44 -10.15
N PHE A 315 -13.22 -33.30 -10.66
CA PHE A 315 -13.88 -32.54 -11.70
C PHE A 315 -12.89 -32.12 -12.79
N SER A 316 -13.40 -31.89 -14.00
CA SER A 316 -12.67 -31.21 -15.07
C SER A 316 -12.97 -29.71 -15.03
N SER A 317 -11.99 -28.86 -15.37
CA SER A 317 -12.20 -27.41 -15.43
C SER A 317 -11.60 -26.73 -16.64
N TYR A 318 -12.29 -25.69 -17.14
CA TYR A 318 -11.78 -24.77 -18.16
C TYR A 318 -11.63 -23.37 -17.55
N SER A 319 -10.40 -22.83 -17.57
CA SER A 319 -10.04 -21.54 -16.96
C SER A 319 -9.02 -20.78 -17.81
N VAL A 320 -9.09 -19.45 -17.83
CA VAL A 320 -8.08 -18.58 -18.46
C VAL A 320 -7.22 -17.87 -17.40
N GLU A 321 -5.90 -17.77 -17.61
CA GLU A 321 -4.97 -17.17 -16.64
C GLU A 321 -5.17 -15.65 -16.50
N LYS A 322 -6.08 -15.26 -15.61
CA LYS A 322 -6.31 -13.85 -15.22
C LYS A 322 -6.46 -13.75 -13.70
N LEU A 323 -6.24 -12.55 -13.16
CA LEU A 323 -6.71 -12.21 -11.81
C LEU A 323 -8.23 -12.15 -11.83
N CYS A 324 -8.89 -12.98 -11.03
CA CYS A 324 -10.33 -13.10 -10.98
C CYS A 324 -10.90 -12.22 -9.87
N ILE A 325 -11.81 -11.30 -10.20
CA ILE A 325 -12.60 -10.52 -9.25
C ILE A 325 -13.99 -11.14 -9.08
N ILE A 326 -14.65 -10.86 -7.97
CA ILE A 326 -16.08 -11.13 -7.82
C ILE A 326 -16.88 -9.84 -8.03
N CYS A 327 -18.12 -9.98 -8.50
CA CYS A 327 -19.09 -8.90 -8.44
C CYS A 327 -19.86 -8.98 -7.11
N PRO A 328 -20.20 -7.84 -6.48
CA PRO A 328 -21.13 -7.83 -5.35
C PRO A 328 -22.47 -8.47 -5.71
N GLN A 329 -23.14 -9.11 -4.75
CA GLN A 329 -24.41 -9.79 -4.99
C GLN A 329 -25.48 -8.87 -5.59
N GLU A 330 -25.53 -7.61 -5.17
CA GLU A 330 -26.48 -6.62 -5.70
C GLU A 330 -26.33 -6.40 -7.22
N VAL A 331 -25.10 -6.48 -7.73
CA VAL A 331 -24.79 -6.40 -9.16
C VAL A 331 -25.32 -7.64 -9.87
N ILE A 332 -25.03 -8.83 -9.32
CA ILE A 332 -25.50 -10.12 -9.86
C ILE A 332 -27.03 -10.14 -9.94
N ASP A 333 -27.71 -9.75 -8.86
CA ASP A 333 -29.17 -9.70 -8.79
C ASP A 333 -29.76 -8.73 -9.82
N THR A 334 -29.11 -7.59 -10.03
CA THR A 334 -29.57 -6.58 -10.98
C THR A 334 -29.41 -7.05 -12.42
N VAL A 335 -28.27 -7.67 -12.74
CA VAL A 335 -28.05 -8.29 -14.05
C VAL A 335 -29.07 -9.40 -14.29
N TRP A 336 -29.29 -10.27 -13.30
CA TRP A 336 -30.27 -11.36 -13.38
C TRP A 336 -31.68 -10.85 -13.67
N ARG A 337 -32.14 -9.83 -12.92
CA ARG A 337 -33.48 -9.22 -13.12
C ARG A 337 -33.61 -8.55 -14.48
N ASN A 338 -32.56 -7.86 -14.96
CA ASN A 338 -32.56 -7.19 -16.26
C ASN A 338 -32.57 -8.16 -17.43
N GLN A 339 -32.02 -9.37 -17.27
CA GLN A 339 -32.12 -10.44 -18.27
C GLN A 339 -33.51 -11.09 -18.34
N GLY A 340 -34.36 -10.84 -17.34
CA GLY A 340 -35.72 -11.37 -17.29
C GLY A 340 -35.78 -12.87 -17.07
N LEU A 341 -34.72 -13.49 -16.51
CA LEU A 341 -34.67 -14.94 -16.26
C LEU A 341 -35.72 -15.39 -15.25
N GLN A 342 -36.08 -14.54 -14.29
CA GLN A 342 -37.14 -14.78 -13.29
C GLN A 342 -38.54 -15.01 -13.88
N ASN A 343 -38.76 -14.59 -15.12
CA ASN A 343 -40.07 -14.69 -15.80
C ASN A 343 -40.13 -15.86 -16.78
N ARG A 344 -39.08 -16.69 -16.86
CA ARG A 344 -39.00 -17.79 -17.82
C ARG A 344 -39.33 -19.11 -17.13
N GLU A 345 -40.31 -19.82 -17.66
CA GLU A 345 -40.59 -21.18 -17.23
C GLU A 345 -39.58 -22.15 -17.87
N SER A 346 -38.97 -23.00 -17.05
CA SER A 346 -38.15 -24.11 -17.53
C SER A 346 -38.97 -25.04 -18.41
N ARG A 347 -38.40 -25.43 -19.55
CA ARG A 347 -39.02 -26.39 -20.47
C ARG A 347 -38.03 -27.52 -20.73
N PRO A 348 -38.32 -28.76 -20.29
CA PRO A 348 -37.42 -29.89 -20.48
C PRO A 348 -36.93 -30.00 -21.93
N GLU A 349 -35.62 -30.20 -22.10
CA GLU A 349 -34.90 -30.34 -23.38
C GLU A 349 -34.89 -29.12 -24.32
N LEU A 350 -35.68 -28.08 -24.05
CA LEU A 350 -35.73 -26.86 -24.86
C LEU A 350 -34.96 -25.71 -24.22
N TYR A 351 -35.24 -25.43 -22.94
CA TYR A 351 -34.57 -24.43 -22.11
C TYR A 351 -34.63 -24.89 -20.64
N ASP A 352 -33.71 -25.76 -20.24
CA ASP A 352 -33.55 -26.29 -18.90
C ASP A 352 -32.31 -25.68 -18.19
N SER A 353 -31.78 -26.34 -17.16
CA SER A 353 -30.83 -25.72 -16.20
C SER A 353 -29.57 -25.11 -16.84
N ASP A 354 -29.03 -25.74 -17.89
CA ASP A 354 -27.82 -25.29 -18.58
C ASP A 354 -28.05 -24.02 -19.39
N TYR A 355 -29.20 -23.90 -20.05
CA TYR A 355 -29.59 -22.68 -20.74
C TYR A 355 -29.57 -21.47 -19.81
N PHE A 356 -30.22 -21.58 -18.64
CA PHE A 356 -30.26 -20.49 -17.66
C PHE A 356 -28.85 -20.14 -17.14
N ALA A 357 -28.03 -21.15 -16.84
CA ALA A 357 -26.67 -20.94 -16.35
C ALA A 357 -25.77 -20.23 -17.38
N PHE A 358 -25.85 -20.59 -18.66
CA PHE A 358 -25.09 -19.94 -19.72
C PHE A 358 -25.60 -18.53 -20.05
N GLN A 359 -26.93 -18.32 -20.07
CA GLN A 359 -27.50 -16.97 -20.25
C GLN A 359 -27.02 -16.02 -19.15
N MET A 360 -27.03 -16.49 -17.90
CA MET A 360 -26.56 -15.68 -16.77
C MET A 360 -25.05 -15.42 -16.84
N LYS A 361 -24.21 -16.41 -17.21
CA LYS A 361 -22.77 -16.18 -17.41
C LYS A 361 -22.50 -15.16 -18.52
N GLY A 362 -23.20 -15.28 -19.66
CA GLY A 362 -23.10 -14.32 -20.76
C GLY A 362 -23.46 -12.90 -20.33
N ALA A 363 -24.60 -12.74 -19.66
CA ALA A 363 -25.06 -11.45 -19.15
C ALA A 363 -24.08 -10.79 -18.18
N MET A 364 -23.44 -11.57 -17.32
CA MET A 364 -22.41 -11.07 -16.41
C MET A 364 -21.14 -10.65 -17.15
N CYS A 365 -20.74 -11.39 -18.19
CA CYS A 365 -19.62 -11.00 -19.06
C CYS A 365 -19.90 -9.67 -19.78
N ASP A 366 -21.10 -9.51 -20.35
CA ASP A 366 -21.52 -8.27 -21.01
C ASP A 366 -21.53 -7.10 -20.03
N TRP A 367 -22.08 -7.32 -18.82
CA TRP A 367 -22.06 -6.30 -17.77
C TRP A 367 -20.63 -5.86 -17.42
N VAL A 368 -19.69 -6.80 -17.27
CA VAL A 368 -18.29 -6.48 -16.98
C VAL A 368 -17.63 -5.73 -18.14
N GLN A 369 -17.86 -6.17 -19.38
CA GLN A 369 -17.37 -5.52 -20.60
C GLN A 369 -17.80 -4.04 -20.65
N ASP A 370 -19.04 -3.76 -20.27
CA ASP A 370 -19.62 -2.41 -20.32
C ASP A 370 -19.21 -1.52 -19.13
N ASN A 371 -18.85 -2.11 -17.99
CA ASN A 371 -18.64 -1.36 -16.74
C ASN A 371 -17.17 -1.31 -16.27
N LEU A 372 -16.31 -2.23 -16.71
CA LEU A 372 -14.92 -2.35 -16.28
C LEU A 372 -13.99 -2.31 -17.49
N ARG A 373 -12.97 -1.46 -17.42
CA ARG A 373 -12.00 -1.28 -18.52
C ARG A 373 -10.66 -1.97 -18.26
N ALA A 374 -10.33 -2.29 -17.01
CA ALA A 374 -9.07 -2.94 -16.71
C ALA A 374 -9.07 -4.42 -17.13
N PRO A 375 -7.91 -5.00 -17.50
CA PRO A 375 -7.80 -6.38 -17.95
C PRO A 375 -7.88 -7.39 -16.79
N VAL A 376 -9.02 -7.45 -16.11
CA VAL A 376 -9.34 -8.40 -15.04
C VAL A 376 -10.28 -9.50 -15.54
N GLY A 377 -10.25 -10.67 -14.88
CA GLY A 377 -11.20 -11.75 -15.12
C GLY A 377 -12.38 -11.66 -14.16
N LEU A 378 -13.56 -12.10 -14.60
CA LEU A 378 -14.75 -12.21 -13.75
C LEU A 378 -14.88 -13.64 -13.21
N LEU A 379 -14.94 -13.79 -11.90
CA LEU A 379 -15.26 -15.06 -11.25
C LEU A 379 -16.77 -15.23 -11.15
N PHE A 380 -17.37 -15.64 -12.27
CA PHE A 380 -18.75 -16.05 -12.33
C PHE A 380 -18.87 -17.22 -13.31
N GLY A 381 -18.87 -18.42 -12.77
CA GLY A 381 -18.72 -19.66 -13.53
C GLY A 381 -20.03 -20.39 -13.75
N VAL A 382 -19.94 -21.50 -14.48
CA VAL A 382 -20.99 -22.52 -14.62
C VAL A 382 -20.46 -23.81 -14.01
N MET A 383 -21.31 -24.49 -13.25
CA MET A 383 -21.08 -25.84 -12.73
C MET A 383 -22.15 -26.77 -13.28
N PHE A 384 -21.73 -27.98 -13.62
CA PHE A 384 -22.61 -29.11 -13.87
C PHE A 384 -22.40 -30.13 -12.75
N GLY A 385 -23.47 -30.46 -12.05
CA GLY A 385 -23.42 -31.41 -10.95
C GLY A 385 -24.48 -32.48 -11.03
N GLU A 386 -24.29 -33.51 -10.22
CA GLU A 386 -25.20 -34.65 -10.08
C GLU A 386 -25.50 -34.85 -8.59
N ASN A 387 -26.76 -35.10 -8.24
CA ASN A 387 -27.17 -35.40 -6.87
C ASN A 387 -27.18 -36.92 -6.59
N ASN A 388 -27.48 -37.30 -5.36
CA ASN A 388 -27.49 -38.72 -4.94
C ASN A 388 -28.55 -39.58 -5.65
N ASN A 389 -29.54 -38.96 -6.32
CA ASN A 389 -30.56 -39.66 -7.10
C ASN A 389 -30.17 -39.80 -8.59
N GLY A 390 -28.99 -39.31 -8.99
CA GLY A 390 -28.54 -39.30 -10.38
C GLY A 390 -29.12 -38.16 -11.23
N GLU A 391 -29.81 -37.19 -10.61
CA GLU A 391 -30.33 -36.03 -11.32
C GLU A 391 -29.21 -35.04 -11.60
N LYS A 392 -29.18 -34.54 -12.84
CA LYS A 392 -28.17 -33.59 -13.30
C LYS A 392 -28.74 -32.18 -13.31
N HIS A 393 -27.93 -31.22 -12.91
CA HIS A 393 -28.33 -29.82 -12.86
C HIS A 393 -27.14 -28.92 -13.18
N ALA A 394 -27.41 -27.82 -13.89
CA ALA A 394 -26.44 -26.78 -14.16
C ALA A 394 -26.82 -25.48 -13.44
N TYR A 395 -25.83 -24.83 -12.85
CA TYR A 395 -26.02 -23.62 -12.04
C TYR A 395 -24.79 -22.73 -12.13
N ASN A 396 -24.92 -21.48 -11.69
CA ASN A 396 -23.78 -20.58 -11.62
C ASN A 396 -23.09 -20.65 -10.26
N TRP A 397 -21.87 -20.15 -10.20
CA TRP A 397 -21.13 -20.07 -8.95
C TRP A 397 -20.14 -18.90 -8.95
N SER A 398 -19.76 -18.49 -7.76
CA SER A 398 -18.72 -17.51 -7.48
C SER A 398 -18.07 -17.84 -6.14
N LEU A 399 -17.37 -16.88 -5.53
CA LEU A 399 -16.92 -16.96 -4.16
C LEU A 399 -17.71 -15.98 -3.28
N ASN A 400 -17.74 -16.28 -1.98
CA ASN A 400 -18.21 -15.34 -0.97
C ASN A 400 -17.37 -14.04 -0.96
N GLN A 401 -17.87 -13.03 -0.25
CA GLN A 401 -17.25 -11.70 -0.18
C GLN A 401 -15.80 -11.72 0.32
N ASP A 402 -15.48 -12.65 1.25
CA ASP A 402 -14.13 -12.83 1.79
C ASP A 402 -13.19 -13.63 0.86
N LEU A 403 -13.72 -14.15 -0.25
CA LEU A 403 -13.00 -14.93 -1.26
C LEU A 403 -12.36 -16.20 -0.68
N THR A 404 -13.09 -16.90 0.20
CA THR A 404 -12.63 -18.08 0.94
C THR A 404 -13.46 -19.34 0.66
N ALA A 405 -14.70 -19.19 0.20
CA ALA A 405 -15.62 -20.30 -0.01
C ALA A 405 -16.47 -20.10 -1.27
N VAL A 406 -16.86 -21.21 -1.88
CA VAL A 406 -17.77 -21.23 -3.04
C VAL A 406 -19.17 -20.81 -2.61
N THR A 407 -19.80 -19.97 -3.43
CA THR A 407 -21.22 -19.65 -3.37
C THR A 407 -21.88 -20.07 -4.66
N PHE A 408 -23.05 -20.68 -4.58
CA PHE A 408 -23.82 -21.14 -5.72
C PHE A 408 -24.95 -20.13 -5.99
N PHE A 409 -25.29 -19.97 -7.26
CA PHE A 409 -26.37 -19.11 -7.71
C PHE A 409 -27.29 -19.90 -8.64
N GLU A 410 -28.56 -19.97 -8.28
CA GLU A 410 -29.60 -20.62 -9.07
C GLU A 410 -30.21 -19.62 -10.06
N PRO A 411 -29.84 -19.65 -11.36
CA PRO A 411 -30.30 -18.67 -12.33
C PRO A 411 -31.80 -18.75 -12.65
N GLN A 412 -32.50 -19.83 -12.29
CA GLN A 412 -33.96 -19.94 -12.50
C GLN A 412 -34.76 -19.11 -11.49
N ASN A 413 -34.25 -18.92 -10.26
CA ASN A 413 -35.00 -18.25 -9.18
C ASN A 413 -34.20 -17.18 -8.42
N GLY A 414 -32.92 -16.99 -8.73
CA GLY A 414 -32.05 -15.99 -8.14
C GLY A 414 -31.55 -16.34 -6.73
N LEU A 415 -31.74 -17.58 -6.27
CA LEU A 415 -31.30 -18.00 -4.94
C LEU A 415 -29.78 -18.10 -4.90
N VAL A 416 -29.19 -17.59 -3.81
CA VAL A 416 -27.78 -17.78 -3.48
C VAL A 416 -27.68 -18.75 -2.31
N SER A 417 -26.79 -19.74 -2.41
CA SER A 417 -26.53 -20.69 -1.33
C SER A 417 -25.03 -20.89 -1.10
N THR A 418 -24.69 -21.32 0.11
CA THR A 418 -23.33 -21.73 0.49
C THR A 418 -23.14 -23.25 0.43
N THR A 419 -24.21 -23.98 0.11
CA THR A 419 -24.25 -25.44 -0.02
C THR A 419 -24.99 -25.81 -1.30
N SER A 420 -24.65 -26.97 -1.85
CA SER A 420 -25.29 -27.53 -3.04
C SER A 420 -25.64 -28.98 -2.77
N ASP A 421 -26.85 -29.39 -3.16
CA ASP A 421 -27.27 -30.80 -3.15
C ASP A 421 -26.66 -31.60 -4.31
N TYR A 422 -26.02 -30.91 -5.25
CA TYR A 422 -25.32 -31.47 -6.42
C TYR A 422 -23.81 -31.40 -6.21
N VAL A 423 -23.12 -32.50 -6.51
CA VAL A 423 -21.66 -32.56 -6.55
C VAL A 423 -21.19 -32.29 -7.98
N ALA A 424 -20.31 -31.30 -8.19
CA ALA A 424 -19.88 -30.91 -9.51
C ALA A 424 -18.97 -31.98 -10.16
N TYR A 425 -19.18 -32.27 -11.45
CA TYR A 425 -18.28 -33.08 -12.27
C TYR A 425 -17.59 -32.27 -13.38
N PHE A 426 -18.15 -31.11 -13.75
CA PHE A 426 -17.57 -30.20 -14.74
C PHE A 426 -17.78 -28.73 -14.35
N ILE A 427 -16.73 -27.91 -14.50
CA ILE A 427 -16.72 -26.51 -14.07
C ILE A 427 -16.09 -25.62 -15.15
N VAL A 428 -16.75 -24.51 -15.48
CA VAL A 428 -16.25 -23.48 -16.40
C VAL A 428 -16.15 -22.17 -15.65
N TYR A 429 -15.00 -21.49 -15.68
CA TYR A 429 -14.86 -20.16 -15.06
C TYR A 429 -13.90 -19.23 -15.79
#